data_AF-A0A9X1YD21-F1
#
_entry.id   AF-A0A9X1YD21-F1
#
_cell.length_a   1.000
_cell.length_b   1.000
_cell.length_c   1.000
_cell.angle_alpha   90.00
_cell.angle_beta   90.00
_cell.angle_gamma   90.00
#
_symmetry.space_group_name_H-M   'P 1'
#
loop_
_entity.id
_entity.type
_entity.pdbx_description
1 polymer ?
#
loop_
_entity_poly.entity_id
_entity_poly.type
_entity_poly.pdbx_seq_one_letter_code
_entity_poly.pdbx_strand_id
1 'polypeptide(L)'
;MLLLCTILAVLAGAAFFGYAVDLLHLLPALQPIVVGLSIMAAAVFVRLNRGMPTLDWKTLEPRQRSNLTAAIVSLTAEYGAILAMMGITLVALVTITTLGVDYVKLNWSKEMRSYASSFIGALLSLCASRMAYVIWRDYDIVRLQKILIDKAGEKESTENQQKASSEKVVAMKSAGLRRISQEPPKSWPES
;
A
#
# COMPACT_ATOMS: atom_id res chain seq x y z
N MET A 1 -11.17 11.75 -5.01
CA MET A 1 -10.18 11.66 -6.11
C MET A 1 -10.10 10.27 -6.71
N LEU A 2 -9.88 9.21 -5.92
CA LEU A 2 -9.73 7.83 -6.41
C LEU A 2 -10.91 7.30 -7.25
N LEU A 3 -12.15 7.55 -6.80
CA LEU A 3 -13.35 7.15 -7.54
C LEU A 3 -13.44 7.81 -8.92
N LEU A 4 -13.08 9.09 -9.00
CA LEU A 4 -13.14 9.86 -10.25
C LEU A 4 -12.09 9.34 -11.25
N CYS A 5 -10.87 9.05 -10.79
CA CYS A 5 -9.85 8.41 -11.62
C CYS A 5 -10.26 7.00 -12.07
N THR A 6 -10.90 6.20 -11.21
CA THR A 6 -11.40 4.87 -11.61
C THR A 6 -12.50 4.97 -12.66
N ILE A 7 -13.42 5.92 -12.52
CA ILE A 7 -14.51 6.13 -13.48
C ILE A 7 -13.95 6.59 -14.83
N LEU A 8 -13.02 7.54 -14.82
CA LEU A 8 -12.35 8.01 -16.05
C LEU A 8 -11.58 6.87 -16.74
N ALA A 9 -10.83 6.06 -15.98
CA ALA A 9 -10.10 4.92 -16.54
C ALA A 9 -11.06 3.89 -17.16
N VAL A 10 -12.19 3.60 -16.52
CA VAL A 10 -13.21 2.68 -17.03
C VAL A 10 -13.87 3.23 -18.30
N LEU A 11 -14.25 4.50 -18.31
CA LEU A 11 -14.86 5.13 -19.49
C LEU A 11 -13.88 5.20 -20.66
N ALA A 12 -12.62 5.55 -20.40
CA ALA A 12 -11.57 5.57 -21.42
C ALA A 12 -11.32 4.16 -21.99
N GLY A 13 -11.26 3.15 -21.12
CA GLY A 13 -11.13 1.75 -21.52
C GLY A 13 -12.31 1.25 -22.36
N ALA A 14 -13.53 1.56 -21.92
CA ALA A 14 -14.75 1.21 -22.64
C ALA A 14 -14.77 1.84 -24.03
N ALA A 15 -14.50 3.15 -24.12
CA ALA A 15 -14.47 3.87 -25.39
C ALA A 15 -13.37 3.35 -26.32
N PHE A 16 -12.17 3.09 -25.79
CA PHE A 16 -11.04 2.59 -26.57
C PHE A 16 -11.32 1.19 -27.14
N PHE A 17 -11.77 0.25 -26.31
CA PHE A 17 -12.06 -1.11 -26.78
C PHE A 17 -13.35 -1.21 -27.59
N GLY A 18 -14.35 -0.35 -27.34
CA GLY A 18 -15.58 -0.30 -28.10
C GLY A 18 -15.39 0.23 -29.52
N TYR A 19 -14.49 1.21 -29.70
CA TYR A 19 -14.27 1.89 -30.98
C TYR A 19 -13.07 1.33 -31.77
N ALA A 20 -11.95 1.04 -31.10
CA ALA A 20 -10.70 0.70 -31.77
C ALA A 20 -10.43 -0.81 -31.89
N VAL A 21 -11.07 -1.66 -31.08
CA VAL A 21 -10.75 -3.09 -30.99
C VAL A 21 -11.97 -3.95 -31.36
N ASP A 22 -11.91 -4.62 -32.52
CA ASP A 22 -12.89 -5.66 -32.84
C ASP A 22 -12.67 -6.86 -31.92
N LEU A 23 -13.77 -7.37 -31.35
CA LEU A 23 -13.77 -8.49 -30.43
C LEU A 23 -13.02 -9.70 -31.00
N LEU A 24 -13.12 -9.93 -32.32
CA LEU A 24 -12.43 -11.04 -32.98
C LEU A 24 -10.91 -10.97 -32.91
N HIS A 25 -10.33 -9.77 -32.87
CA HIS A 25 -8.89 -9.57 -32.67
C HIS A 25 -8.50 -9.67 -31.19
N LEU A 26 -9.45 -9.43 -30.29
CA LEU A 26 -9.24 -9.52 -28.85
C LEU A 26 -9.21 -10.98 -28.37
N LEU A 27 -9.99 -11.88 -28.98
CA LEU A 27 -10.12 -13.28 -28.55
C LEU A 27 -8.77 -14.03 -28.41
N PRO A 28 -7.84 -13.97 -29.39
CA PRO A 28 -6.51 -14.58 -29.25
C PRO A 28 -5.69 -13.98 -28.10
N ALA A 29 -5.92 -12.71 -27.76
CA ALA A 29 -5.25 -12.02 -26.67
C ALA A 29 -5.91 -12.25 -25.30
N LEU A 30 -7.09 -12.89 -25.23
CA LEU A 30 -7.77 -13.14 -23.95
C LEU A 30 -6.98 -14.08 -23.04
N GLN A 31 -6.31 -15.09 -23.59
CA GLN A 31 -5.54 -16.04 -22.78
C GLN A 31 -4.39 -15.37 -22.00
N PRO A 32 -3.49 -14.57 -22.62
CA PRO A 32 -2.47 -13.85 -21.86
C PRO A 32 -3.07 -12.84 -20.87
N ILE A 33 -4.21 -12.22 -21.20
CA ILE A 33 -4.94 -11.33 -20.28
C ILE A 33 -5.45 -12.09 -19.05
N VAL A 34 -6.04 -13.28 -19.24
CA VAL A 34 -6.50 -14.16 -18.16
C VAL A 34 -5.35 -14.57 -17.25
N VAL A 35 -4.19 -14.93 -17.83
CA VAL A 35 -2.99 -15.28 -17.05
C VAL A 35 -2.52 -14.07 -16.24
N GLY A 36 -2.40 -12.89 -16.86
CA GLY A 36 -1.99 -11.66 -16.18
C GLY A 36 -2.93 -11.29 -15.03
N LEU A 37 -4.24 -11.36 -15.26
CA LEU A 37 -5.25 -11.08 -14.25
C LEU A 37 -5.23 -12.11 -13.10
N SER A 38 -4.92 -13.38 -13.39
CA SER A 38 -4.74 -14.42 -12.38
C SER A 38 -3.52 -14.17 -11.50
N ILE A 39 -2.41 -13.71 -12.07
CA ILE A 39 -1.21 -13.31 -11.31
C ILE A 39 -1.53 -12.12 -10.39
N MET A 40 -2.25 -11.12 -10.91
CA MET A 40 -2.69 -9.96 -10.12
C MET A 40 -3.59 -10.39 -8.95
N ALA A 41 -4.57 -11.27 -9.21
CA ALA A 41 -5.46 -11.80 -8.18
C ALA A 41 -4.67 -12.57 -7.11
N ALA A 42 -3.73 -13.43 -7.50
CA ALA A 42 -2.84 -14.14 -6.57
C ALA A 42 -2.01 -13.17 -5.72
N ALA A 43 -1.51 -12.08 -6.30
CA ALA A 43 -0.76 -11.07 -5.59
C ALA A 43 -1.62 -10.31 -4.55
N VAL A 44 -2.91 -10.11 -4.81
CA VAL A 44 -3.86 -9.55 -3.83
C VAL A 44 -4.17 -10.58 -2.74
N PHE A 45 -4.31 -11.87 -3.11
CA PHE A 45 -4.55 -12.95 -2.15
C PHE A 45 -3.41 -13.11 -1.14
N VAL A 46 -2.16 -13.05 -1.60
CA VAL A 46 -0.99 -13.06 -0.72
C VAL A 46 -0.99 -11.88 0.26
N ARG A 47 -1.43 -10.69 -0.19
CA ARG A 47 -1.55 -9.51 0.69
C ARG A 47 -2.64 -9.68 1.74
N LEU A 48 -3.80 -10.19 1.35
CA LEU A 48 -4.88 -10.53 2.28
C LEU A 48 -4.42 -11.54 3.34
N ASN A 49 -3.62 -12.54 2.94
CA ASN A 49 -3.09 -13.56 3.86
C ASN A 49 -1.98 -13.05 4.79
N ARG A 50 -1.33 -11.92 4.50
CA ARG A 50 -0.27 -11.36 5.37
C ARG A 50 -0.79 -10.79 6.69
N GLY A 51 -2.10 -10.55 6.82
CA GLY A 51 -2.70 -10.12 8.07
C GLY A 51 -2.20 -8.76 8.58
N MET A 52 -2.37 -8.52 9.89
CA MET A 52 -1.96 -7.28 10.54
C MET A 52 -0.42 -7.18 10.60
N PRO A 53 0.20 -6.07 10.16
CA PRO A 53 1.64 -5.90 10.27
C PRO A 53 2.08 -5.97 11.74
N THR A 54 3.20 -6.66 12.00
CA THR A 54 3.81 -6.82 13.32
C THR A 54 4.45 -5.51 13.79
N LEU A 55 3.62 -4.52 14.08
CA LEU A 55 4.02 -3.27 14.74
C LEU A 55 4.11 -3.51 16.24
N ASP A 56 5.10 -2.89 16.91
CA ASP A 56 5.20 -2.95 18.38
C ASP A 56 4.10 -2.10 19.03
N TRP A 57 2.91 -2.69 19.05
CA TRP A 57 1.64 -2.07 19.49
C TRP A 57 1.73 -1.53 20.90
N LYS A 58 2.65 -2.03 21.74
CA LYS A 58 2.85 -1.59 23.12
C LYS A 58 3.19 -0.10 23.24
N THR A 59 3.78 0.50 22.21
CA THR A 59 4.17 1.92 22.19
C THR A 59 3.05 2.89 21.81
N LEU A 60 1.93 2.40 21.24
CA LEU A 60 0.81 3.21 20.79
C LEU A 60 -0.25 3.37 21.89
N GLU A 61 -0.88 4.54 21.97
CA GLU A 61 -2.03 4.78 22.85
C GLU A 61 -3.22 3.87 22.49
N PRO A 62 -4.02 3.42 23.46
CA PRO A 62 -5.18 2.53 23.22
C PRO A 62 -6.16 3.05 22.15
N ARG A 63 -6.38 4.37 22.10
CA ARG A 63 -7.27 5.01 21.11
C ARG A 63 -6.68 4.98 19.70
N GLN A 64 -5.36 5.13 19.57
CA GLN A 64 -4.67 5.04 18.29
C GLN A 64 -4.64 3.59 17.77
N ARG A 65 -4.51 2.60 18.66
CA ARG A 65 -4.62 1.17 18.30
C ARG A 65 -5.98 0.83 17.72
N SER A 66 -7.08 1.28 18.37
CA SER A 66 -8.43 1.01 17.88
C SER A 66 -8.68 1.58 16.47
N ASN A 67 -8.27 2.83 16.24
CA ASN A 67 -8.38 3.46 14.91
C ASN A 67 -7.54 2.75 13.84
N LEU A 68 -6.33 2.31 14.19
CA LEU A 68 -5.45 1.59 13.28
C LEU A 68 -6.04 0.22 12.91
N THR A 69 -6.55 -0.54 13.89
CA THR A 69 -7.20 -1.82 13.65
C THR A 69 -8.45 -1.66 12.78
N ALA A 70 -9.28 -0.64 13.02
CA ALA A 70 -10.45 -0.36 12.19
C ALA A 70 -10.07 -0.04 10.74
N ALA A 71 -9.02 0.76 10.53
CA ALA A 71 -8.50 1.08 9.20
C ALA A 71 -7.98 -0.18 8.48
N ILE A 72 -7.28 -1.07 9.18
CA ILE A 72 -6.75 -2.33 8.61
C ILE A 72 -7.89 -3.29 8.25
N VAL A 73 -8.93 -3.39 9.07
CA VAL A 73 -10.11 -4.21 8.77
C VAL A 73 -10.86 -3.66 7.56
N SER A 74 -11.08 -2.34 7.49
CA SER A 74 -11.67 -1.69 6.32
C SER A 74 -10.85 -1.95 5.06
N LEU A 75 -9.52 -1.87 5.16
CA LEU A 75 -8.63 -2.11 4.04
C LEU A 75 -8.67 -3.58 3.57
N THR A 76 -8.73 -4.52 4.50
CA THR A 76 -8.88 -5.94 4.20
C THR A 76 -10.20 -6.20 3.47
N ALA A 77 -11.29 -5.56 3.88
CA ALA A 77 -12.57 -5.65 3.20
C ALA A 77 -12.51 -5.07 1.78
N GLU A 78 -11.83 -3.93 1.57
CA GLU A 78 -11.60 -3.35 0.24
C GLU A 78 -10.81 -4.31 -0.67
N TYR A 79 -9.75 -4.94 -0.16
CA TYR A 79 -8.96 -5.91 -0.92
C TYR A 79 -9.77 -7.16 -1.27
N GLY A 80 -10.65 -7.62 -0.38
CA GLY A 80 -11.61 -8.69 -0.67
C GLY A 80 -12.56 -8.32 -1.80
N ALA A 81 -13.09 -7.09 -1.81
CA ALA A 81 -13.93 -6.61 -2.90
C ALA A 81 -13.18 -6.51 -4.25
N ILE A 82 -11.91 -6.07 -4.23
CA ILE A 82 -11.05 -6.04 -5.43
C ILE A 82 -10.83 -7.45 -5.97
N LEU A 83 -10.55 -8.41 -5.09
CA LEU A 83 -10.37 -9.81 -5.47
C LEU A 83 -11.65 -10.39 -6.08
N ALA A 84 -12.82 -10.11 -5.49
CA ALA A 84 -14.10 -10.54 -6.03
C ALA A 84 -14.36 -9.96 -7.43
N MET A 85 -14.06 -8.67 -7.65
CA MET A 85 -14.18 -8.05 -8.98
C MET A 85 -13.24 -8.68 -10.02
N MET A 86 -11.99 -8.99 -9.63
CA MET A 86 -11.06 -9.71 -10.51
C MET A 86 -11.56 -11.13 -10.82
N GLY A 87 -12.12 -11.83 -9.83
CA GLY A 87 -12.73 -13.15 -10.00
C GLY A 87 -13.91 -13.15 -10.98
N ILE A 88 -14.83 -12.20 -10.84
CA ILE A 88 -15.97 -12.02 -11.76
C ILE A 88 -15.46 -11.75 -13.18
N THR A 89 -14.44 -10.89 -13.31
CA THR A 89 -13.83 -10.57 -14.61
C THR A 89 -13.17 -11.80 -15.23
N LEU A 90 -12.45 -12.61 -14.44
CA LEU A 90 -11.87 -13.86 -14.91
C LEU A 90 -12.94 -14.83 -15.41
N VAL A 91 -14.03 -15.02 -14.65
CA VAL A 91 -15.13 -15.91 -15.07
C VAL A 91 -15.75 -15.42 -16.38
N ALA A 92 -15.98 -14.11 -16.53
CA ALA A 92 -16.50 -13.54 -17.77
C ALA A 92 -15.55 -13.78 -18.96
N LEU A 93 -14.25 -13.53 -18.78
CA LEU A 93 -13.24 -13.74 -19.83
C LEU A 93 -13.10 -15.20 -20.24
N VAL A 94 -13.08 -16.12 -19.26
CA VAL A 94 -13.02 -17.56 -19.52
C VAL A 94 -14.28 -18.01 -20.26
N THR A 95 -15.46 -17.56 -19.85
CA THR A 95 -16.72 -17.88 -20.53
C THR A 95 -16.68 -17.47 -22.00
N ILE A 96 -16.24 -16.24 -22.29
CA ILE A 96 -16.11 -15.76 -23.68
C ILE A 96 -15.06 -16.55 -24.46
N THR A 97 -13.95 -16.90 -23.82
CA THR A 97 -12.90 -17.72 -24.44
C THR A 97 -13.41 -19.12 -24.78
N THR A 98 -14.22 -19.73 -23.91
CA THR A 98 -14.80 -21.07 -24.14
C THR A 98 -15.84 -21.12 -25.25
N LEU A 99 -16.52 -20.01 -25.54
CA LEU A 99 -17.45 -19.94 -26.69
C LEU A 99 -16.71 -20.07 -28.03
N GLY A 100 -15.46 -19.62 -28.10
CA GLY A 100 -14.63 -19.73 -29.29
C GLY A 100 -14.93 -18.66 -30.36
N VAL A 101 -13.95 -18.44 -31.25
CA VAL A 101 -14.00 -17.39 -32.28
C VAL A 101 -15.11 -17.65 -33.29
N ASP A 102 -15.31 -18.91 -33.68
CA ASP A 102 -16.26 -19.29 -34.72
C ASP A 102 -17.70 -19.07 -34.28
N TYR A 103 -18.03 -19.42 -33.03
CA TYR A 103 -19.36 -19.18 -32.47
C TYR A 103 -19.69 -17.69 -32.37
N VAL A 104 -18.75 -16.89 -31.86
CA VAL A 104 -18.91 -15.44 -31.74
C VAL A 104 -19.04 -14.78 -33.11
N LYS A 105 -18.29 -15.24 -34.11
CA LYS A 105 -18.36 -14.69 -35.47
C LYS A 105 -19.69 -15.00 -36.15
N LEU A 106 -20.25 -16.20 -35.95
CA LEU A 106 -21.47 -16.65 -36.62
C LEU A 106 -22.75 -16.14 -35.93
N ASN A 107 -22.77 -16.11 -34.60
CA ASN A 107 -23.99 -15.87 -33.83
C ASN A 107 -24.13 -14.43 -33.34
N TRP A 108 -23.05 -13.64 -33.27
CA TRP A 108 -23.11 -12.28 -32.72
C TRP A 108 -23.13 -11.21 -33.81
N SER A 109 -24.13 -10.32 -33.73
CA SER A 109 -24.20 -9.12 -34.55
C SER A 109 -22.99 -8.21 -34.30
N LYS A 110 -22.68 -7.32 -35.26
CA LYS A 110 -21.55 -6.39 -35.15
C LYS A 110 -21.70 -5.47 -33.92
N GLU A 111 -22.92 -5.05 -33.60
CA GLU A 111 -23.20 -4.25 -32.42
C GLU A 111 -22.96 -5.04 -31.13
N MET A 112 -23.43 -6.28 -31.05
CA MET A 112 -23.23 -7.13 -29.86
C MET A 112 -21.75 -7.41 -29.60
N ARG A 113 -20.94 -7.55 -30.66
CA ARG A 113 -19.48 -7.65 -30.57
C ARG A 113 -18.82 -6.38 -30.03
N SER A 114 -19.25 -5.21 -30.49
CA SER A 114 -18.75 -3.91 -30.00
C SER A 114 -19.15 -3.64 -28.54
N TYR A 115 -20.38 -3.97 -28.14
CA TYR A 115 -20.79 -3.88 -26.75
C TYR A 115 -19.97 -4.81 -25.85
N ALA A 116 -19.73 -6.05 -26.29
CA ALA A 116 -18.92 -6.99 -25.54
C ALA A 116 -17.43 -6.57 -25.47
N SER A 117 -16.83 -6.05 -26.54
CA SER A 117 -15.46 -5.54 -26.50
C SER A 117 -15.35 -4.33 -25.57
N SER A 118 -16.29 -3.38 -25.65
CA SER A 118 -16.38 -2.25 -24.74
C SER A 118 -16.53 -2.70 -23.28
N PHE A 119 -17.37 -3.69 -23.02
CA PHE A 119 -17.58 -4.23 -21.67
C PHE A 119 -16.33 -4.92 -21.12
N ILE A 120 -15.64 -5.73 -21.93
CA ILE A 120 -14.36 -6.33 -21.54
C ILE A 120 -13.31 -5.24 -21.27
N GLY A 121 -13.18 -4.24 -22.15
CA GLY A 121 -12.26 -3.13 -21.96
C GLY A 121 -12.53 -2.32 -20.68
N ALA A 122 -13.80 -2.11 -20.36
CA ALA A 122 -14.25 -1.49 -19.12
C ALA A 122 -13.82 -2.30 -17.89
N LEU A 123 -14.06 -3.61 -17.90
CA LEU A 123 -13.68 -4.52 -16.80
C LEU A 123 -12.17 -4.60 -16.61
N LEU A 124 -11.41 -4.70 -17.71
CA LEU A 124 -9.95 -4.71 -17.66
C LEU A 124 -9.38 -3.41 -17.12
N SER A 125 -9.93 -2.28 -17.55
CA SER A 125 -9.50 -0.96 -17.07
C SER A 125 -9.87 -0.74 -15.60
N LEU A 126 -11.02 -1.27 -15.16
CA LEU A 126 -11.39 -1.31 -13.74
C LEU A 126 -10.37 -2.13 -12.94
N CYS A 127 -10.03 -3.34 -13.40
CA CYS A 127 -9.06 -4.21 -12.74
C CYS A 127 -7.67 -3.56 -12.67
N ALA A 128 -7.20 -2.96 -13.77
CA ALA A 128 -5.92 -2.28 -13.83
C ALA A 128 -5.88 -1.07 -12.88
N SER A 129 -6.93 -0.24 -12.88
CA SER A 129 -7.04 0.92 -11.99
C SER A 129 -7.05 0.51 -10.51
N ARG A 130 -7.79 -0.56 -10.17
CA ARG A 130 -7.81 -1.10 -8.81
C ARG A 130 -6.47 -1.71 -8.41
N MET A 131 -5.74 -2.33 -9.32
CA MET A 131 -4.40 -2.83 -9.03
C MET A 131 -3.40 -1.70 -8.78
N ALA A 132 -3.47 -0.61 -9.56
CA ALA A 132 -2.65 0.57 -9.32
C ALA A 132 -2.90 1.16 -7.92
N TYR A 133 -4.15 1.16 -7.46
CA TYR A 133 -4.49 1.54 -6.09
C TYR A 133 -3.85 0.63 -5.02
N VAL A 134 -3.88 -0.70 -5.21
CA VAL A 134 -3.23 -1.64 -4.29
C VAL A 134 -1.71 -1.36 -4.20
N ILE A 135 -1.06 -1.10 -5.33
CA ILE A 135 0.38 -0.77 -5.35
C ILE A 135 0.66 0.55 -4.61
N TRP A 136 -0.15 1.58 -4.85
CA TRP A 136 0.02 2.86 -4.16
C TRP A 136 -0.18 2.71 -2.65
N ARG A 137 -1.11 1.86 -2.23
CA ARG A 137 -1.35 1.58 -0.82
C ARG A 137 -0.20 0.81 -0.16
N ASP A 138 0.39 -0.15 -0.84
CA ASP A 138 1.60 -0.85 -0.35
C ASP A 138 2.75 0.14 -0.10
N TYR A 139 2.93 1.11 -0.99
CA TYR A 139 3.94 2.16 -0.81
C TYR A 139 3.68 3.01 0.44
N ASP A 140 2.41 3.32 0.72
CA ASP A 140 2.02 4.07 1.90
C ASP A 140 2.28 3.29 3.20
N ILE A 141 2.07 1.97 3.20
CA ILE A 141 2.42 1.10 4.34
C ILE A 141 3.92 1.13 4.61
N VAL A 142 4.77 1.04 3.58
CA VAL A 142 6.23 1.12 3.73
C VAL A 142 6.64 2.50 4.25
N ARG A 143 5.99 3.56 3.77
CA ARG A 143 6.22 4.93 4.25
C ARG A 143 5.87 5.07 5.74
N LEU A 144 4.75 4.50 6.18
CA LEU A 144 4.36 4.47 7.58
C LEU A 144 5.36 3.68 8.43
N GLN A 145 5.79 2.52 7.96
CA GLN A 145 6.82 1.72 8.64
C GLN A 145 8.13 2.49 8.81
N LYS A 146 8.56 3.23 7.77
CA LYS A 146 9.73 4.11 7.85
C LYS A 146 9.57 5.16 8.94
N ILE A 147 8.46 5.89 8.96
CA ILE A 147 8.20 6.94 9.96
C ILE A 147 8.20 6.38 11.39
N LEU A 148 7.65 5.17 11.57
CA LEU A 148 7.64 4.51 12.87
C LEU A 148 9.05 4.10 13.33
N ILE A 149 9.88 3.57 12.43
CA ILE A 149 11.28 3.23 12.73
C ILE A 149 12.09 4.50 13.03
N ASP A 150 11.95 5.55 12.22
CA ASP A 150 12.66 6.81 12.42
C ASP A 150 12.30 7.44 13.77
N LYS A 151 11.01 7.47 14.14
CA LYS A 151 10.56 7.95 15.46
C LYS A 151 11.03 7.09 16.62
N ALA A 152 11.11 5.77 16.45
CA ALA A 152 11.64 4.88 17.48
C ALA A 152 13.14 5.14 17.70
N GLY A 153 13.91 5.33 16.63
CA GLY A 153 15.32 5.70 16.70
C GLY A 153 15.55 7.07 17.33
N GLU A 154 14.73 8.07 17.01
CA GLU A 154 14.77 9.39 17.66
C GLU A 154 14.49 9.27 19.16
N LYS A 155 13.49 8.49 19.57
CA LYS A 155 13.16 8.25 20.97
C LYS A 155 14.31 7.56 21.72
N GLU A 156 14.91 6.53 21.14
CA GLU A 156 16.06 5.84 21.73
C GLU A 156 17.28 6.76 21.85
N SER A 157 17.54 7.59 20.84
CA SER A 157 18.62 8.58 20.88
C SER A 157 18.39 9.64 21.97
N THR A 158 17.14 10.06 22.16
CA THR A 158 16.74 11.04 23.18
C THR A 158 16.84 10.43 24.57
N GLU A 159 16.38 9.19 24.76
CA GLU A 159 16.51 8.47 26.03
C GLU A 159 17.99 8.21 26.39
N ASN A 160 18.84 7.88 25.40
CA ASN A 160 20.28 7.72 25.61
C ASN A 160 20.97 9.05 25.95
N GLN A 161 20.57 10.16 25.30
CA GLN A 161 21.07 11.50 25.65
C GLN A 161 20.61 11.93 27.05
N GLN A 162 19.36 11.63 27.43
CA GLN A 162 18.86 11.90 28.77
C GLN A 162 19.62 11.11 29.83
N LYS A 163 19.87 9.80 29.61
CA LYS A 163 20.71 8.99 30.50
C LYS A 163 22.15 9.50 30.58
N ALA A 164 22.78 9.82 29.46
CA ALA A 164 24.14 10.38 29.45
C ALA A 164 24.20 11.75 30.15
N SER A 165 23.15 12.56 30.05
CA SER A 165 23.05 13.85 30.74
C SER A 165 22.84 13.69 32.24
N SER A 166 22.01 12.74 32.68
CA SER A 166 21.79 12.47 34.10
C SER A 166 23.04 11.88 34.74
N GLU A 167 23.75 10.99 34.06
CA GLU A 167 25.06 10.47 34.49
C GLU A 167 26.10 11.59 34.60
N LYS A 168 26.19 12.50 33.62
CA LYS A 168 27.07 13.68 33.69
C LYS A 168 26.71 14.61 34.85
N VAL A 169 25.43 14.83 35.13
CA VAL A 169 24.99 15.65 36.27
C VAL A 169 25.34 14.98 37.60
N VAL A 170 25.18 13.66 37.72
CA VAL A 170 25.59 12.90 38.91
C VAL A 170 27.11 12.93 39.09
N ALA A 171 27.88 12.77 38.01
CA ALA A 171 29.33 12.88 38.02
C ALA A 171 29.83 14.30 38.37
N MET A 172 29.15 15.36 37.90
CA MET A 172 29.46 16.73 38.29
C MET A 172 29.13 17.00 39.77
N LYS A 173 28.00 16.46 40.28
CA LYS A 173 27.65 16.58 41.70
C LYS A 173 28.65 15.85 42.59
N SER A 174 29.14 14.67 42.19
CA SER A 174 30.16 13.94 42.95
C SER A 174 31.55 14.56 42.82
N ALA A 175 31.89 15.19 41.69
CA ALA A 175 33.13 15.95 41.50
C ALA A 175 33.13 17.28 42.26
N GLY A 176 32.00 17.99 42.34
CA GLY A 176 31.84 19.21 43.14
C GLY A 176 31.97 19.01 44.66
N LEU A 177 31.90 17.75 45.13
CA LEU A 177 32.19 17.37 46.51
C LEU A 177 33.68 17.16 46.79
N ARG A 178 34.54 17.06 45.76
CA ARG A 178 35.98 17.26 45.94
C ARG A 178 36.24 18.76 45.91
N ARG A 179 36.22 19.38 47.10
CA ARG A 179 36.82 20.69 47.35
C ARG A 179 38.15 20.76 46.58
N ILE A 180 38.20 21.59 45.55
CA ILE A 180 39.48 22.09 45.06
C ILE A 180 40.06 22.80 46.28
N SER A 181 41.10 22.22 46.87
CA SER A 181 41.89 22.86 47.92
C SER A 181 42.45 24.13 47.30
N GLN A 182 41.77 25.25 47.51
CA GLN A 182 42.33 26.56 47.21
C GLN A 182 43.52 26.70 48.15
N GLU A 183 44.73 26.53 47.63
CA GLU A 183 45.93 26.98 48.34
C GLU A 183 45.74 28.46 48.68
N PRO A 184 45.99 28.87 49.93
CA PRO A 184 45.77 30.25 50.33
C PRO A 184 46.62 31.19 49.46
N PRO A 185 46.07 32.33 49.00
CA PRO A 185 46.77 33.23 48.11
C PRO A 185 48.06 33.72 48.79
N LYS A 186 49.19 33.48 48.13
CA LYS A 186 50.52 33.92 48.56
C LYS A 186 50.50 35.44 48.69
N SER A 187 50.66 35.96 49.90
CA SER A 187 50.72 37.40 50.15
C SER A 187 51.94 37.97 49.41
N TRP A 188 51.70 39.03 48.64
CA TRP A 188 52.76 39.75 47.94
C TRP A 188 53.66 40.45 48.96
N PRO A 189 55.00 40.39 48.81
CA PRO A 189 55.90 41.12 49.68
C PRO A 189 55.75 42.62 49.44
N GLU A 190 55.53 43.36 50.52
CA GLU A 190 55.52 44.83 50.52
C GLU A 190 56.94 45.35 50.24
N SER A 191 57.05 46.24 49.25
CA SER A 191 58.24 47.06 48.98
C SER A 191 57.80 48.48 48.66
#